data_AF-A0A7S2ATU4-F1
#
_entry.id   AF-A0A7S2ATU4-F1
#
_cell.length_a   1.000
_cell.length_b   1.000
_cell.length_c   1.000
_cell.angle_alpha   90.00
_cell.angle_beta   90.00
_cell.angle_gamma   90.00
#
_symmetry.space_group_name_H-M   'P 1'
#
loop_
_entity.id
_entity.type
_entity.pdbx_description
1 polymer ?
#
loop_
_entity_poly.entity_id
_entity_poly.type
_entity_poly.pdbx_seq_one_letter_code
_entity_poly.pdbx_strand_id
1 'polypeptide(L)'
;AGTSEKVRKGAMQSDSSARMASKLVHELNERTQEEERRRSERLSTSEPQPHLHEIALYLVRDCVCQLAGASCRLCNESLLPETPLRSGKRPAGAVRAASAADGKPDRDDPAVAVDYGIDRLVCGHYYHDKCLAEWMMNPPFDKKCHVCSQPVRHHKYSESAEKLEARWAKRQERLREMDEVASLMGL
;
A
#
# COMPACT_ATOMS: atom_id res chain seq x y z
N ALA A 1 33.53 54.81 -27.82
CA ALA A 1 32.84 54.05 -28.88
C ALA A 1 33.25 52.59 -28.77
N GLY A 2 32.33 51.66 -28.48
CA GLY A 2 32.71 50.23 -28.36
C GLY A 2 31.64 49.26 -27.85
N THR A 3 30.47 49.72 -27.41
CA THR A 3 29.45 48.86 -26.78
C THR A 3 28.35 48.34 -27.71
N SER A 4 28.21 48.88 -28.93
CA SER A 4 27.08 48.54 -29.81
C SER A 4 27.28 47.27 -30.66
N GLU A 5 28.51 46.83 -30.88
CA GLU A 5 28.80 45.71 -31.79
C GLU A 5 28.74 44.32 -31.11
N LYS A 6 28.90 44.26 -29.78
CA LYS A 6 28.80 43.01 -29.01
C LYS A 6 27.36 42.50 -28.83
N VAL A 7 26.36 43.40 -28.83
CA VAL A 7 24.95 43.03 -28.64
C VAL A 7 24.35 42.36 -29.89
N ARG A 8 24.76 42.77 -31.09
CA ARG A 8 24.24 42.20 -32.36
C ARG A 8 24.72 40.78 -32.64
N LYS A 9 25.95 40.43 -32.24
CA LYS A 9 26.47 39.06 -32.39
C LYS A 9 25.82 38.05 -31.44
N GLY A 10 25.36 38.48 -30.26
CA GLY A 10 24.61 37.63 -29.32
C GLY A 10 23.19 37.28 -29.80
N ALA A 11 22.49 38.23 -30.43
CA ALA A 11 21.12 38.03 -30.92
C ALA A 11 21.03 37.07 -32.14
N MET A 12 22.02 37.06 -33.03
CA MET A 12 22.07 36.10 -34.14
C MET A 12 22.37 34.67 -33.69
N GLN A 13 23.11 34.49 -32.58
CA GLN A 13 23.39 33.16 -32.04
C GLN A 13 22.17 32.55 -31.32
N SER A 14 21.28 33.37 -30.74
CA SER A 14 20.06 32.89 -30.09
C SER A 14 19.00 32.39 -31.06
N ASP A 15 18.85 33.01 -32.23
CA ASP A 15 17.85 32.61 -33.24
C ASP A 15 18.17 31.26 -33.90
N SER A 16 19.45 31.01 -34.18
CA SER A 16 19.90 29.72 -34.71
C SER A 16 19.66 28.59 -33.70
N SER A 17 19.95 28.87 -32.43
CA SER A 17 19.73 27.93 -31.32
C SER A 17 18.25 27.63 -31.10
N ALA A 18 17.37 28.64 -31.19
CA ALA A 18 15.92 28.47 -31.07
C ALA A 18 15.34 27.63 -32.21
N ARG A 19 15.84 27.79 -33.44
CA ARG A 19 15.43 26.96 -34.59
C ARG A 19 15.86 25.51 -34.44
N MET A 20 17.10 25.27 -33.99
CA MET A 20 17.59 23.92 -33.70
C MET A 20 16.81 23.26 -32.56
N ALA A 21 16.49 23.99 -31.49
CA ALA A 21 15.67 23.50 -30.39
C ALA A 21 14.25 23.13 -30.86
N SER A 22 13.63 23.98 -31.68
CA SER A 22 12.30 23.71 -32.25
C SER A 22 12.29 22.46 -33.13
N LYS A 23 13.35 22.25 -33.92
CA LYS A 23 13.52 21.06 -34.75
C LYS A 23 13.69 19.79 -33.91
N LEU A 24 14.49 19.85 -32.84
CA LEU A 24 14.67 18.73 -31.92
C LEU A 24 13.38 18.36 -31.20
N VAL A 25 12.61 19.34 -30.75
CA VAL A 25 11.30 19.10 -30.09
C VAL A 25 10.32 18.44 -31.05
N HIS A 26 10.26 18.92 -32.30
CA HIS A 26 9.41 18.31 -33.33
C HIS A 26 9.78 16.85 -33.59
N GLU A 27 11.07 16.57 -33.77
CA GLU A 27 11.58 15.22 -34.03
C GLU A 27 11.33 14.27 -32.85
N LEU A 28 11.44 14.77 -31.61
CA LEU A 28 11.09 14.01 -30.40
C LEU A 28 9.59 13.67 -30.37
N ASN A 29 8.75 14.64 -30.70
CA ASN A 29 7.30 14.45 -30.71
C ASN A 29 6.87 13.43 -31.78
N GLU A 30 7.47 13.49 -32.97
CA GLU A 30 7.24 12.49 -34.02
C GLU A 30 7.65 11.08 -33.59
N ARG A 31 8.81 10.95 -32.91
CA ARG A 31 9.25 9.65 -32.37
C ARG A 31 8.30 9.11 -31.31
N THR A 32 7.83 9.97 -30.40
CA THR A 32 6.86 9.57 -29.38
C THR A 32 5.54 9.12 -30.01
N GLN A 33 5.02 9.87 -30.99
CA GLN A 33 3.79 9.51 -31.70
C GLN A 33 3.92 8.18 -32.46
N GLU A 34 5.06 7.93 -33.11
CA GLU A 34 5.31 6.68 -33.81
C GLU A 34 5.44 5.50 -32.83
N GLU A 35 6.10 5.68 -31.68
CA GLU A 35 6.18 4.66 -30.63
C GLU A 35 4.80 4.34 -30.04
N GLU A 36 3.97 5.35 -29.79
CA GLU A 36 2.59 5.19 -29.34
C GLU A 36 1.73 4.46 -30.38
N ARG A 37 1.86 4.80 -31.67
CA ARG A 37 1.18 4.10 -32.76
C ARG A 37 1.58 2.63 -32.81
N ARG A 38 2.88 2.33 -32.75
CA ARG A 38 3.39 0.94 -32.70
C ARG A 38 2.95 0.18 -31.45
N ARG A 39 2.81 0.86 -30.32
CA ARG A 39 2.28 0.25 -29.09
C ARG A 39 0.79 -0.05 -29.25
N SER A 40 0.03 0.88 -29.81
CA SER A 40 -1.40 0.71 -30.09
C SER A 40 -1.67 -0.42 -31.07
N GLU A 41 -0.90 -0.53 -32.16
CA GLU A 41 -1.02 -1.62 -33.13
C GLU A 41 -0.70 -3.00 -32.53
N ARG A 42 0.30 -3.06 -31.63
CA ARG A 42 0.60 -4.30 -30.89
C ARG A 42 -0.51 -4.70 -29.93
N LEU A 43 -1.15 -3.72 -29.28
CA LEU A 43 -2.26 -3.96 -28.38
C LEU A 43 -3.55 -4.33 -29.14
N SER A 44 -3.79 -3.73 -30.31
CA SER A 44 -4.99 -4.01 -31.11
C SER A 44 -4.97 -5.38 -31.77
N THR A 45 -3.78 -5.95 -32.00
CA THR A 45 -3.58 -7.28 -32.58
C THR A 45 -3.43 -8.39 -31.55
N SER A 46 -3.27 -8.05 -30.27
CA SER A 46 -3.14 -9.05 -29.20
C SER A 46 -4.53 -9.44 -28.70
N GLU A 47 -5.10 -10.50 -29.26
CA GLU A 47 -6.21 -11.19 -28.60
C GLU A 47 -5.66 -11.81 -27.29
N PRO A 48 -6.20 -11.46 -26.11
CA PRO A 48 -5.70 -12.01 -24.86
C PRO A 48 -5.83 -13.52 -24.91
N GLN A 49 -4.75 -14.24 -24.61
CA GLN A 49 -4.79 -15.69 -24.69
C GLN A 49 -5.93 -16.20 -23.78
N PRO A 50 -6.76 -17.15 -24.24
CA PRO A 50 -8.00 -17.51 -23.57
C PRO A 50 -7.81 -17.92 -22.10
N HIS A 51 -6.64 -18.46 -21.75
CA HIS A 51 -6.31 -18.79 -20.35
C HIS A 51 -6.11 -17.55 -19.45
N LEU A 52 -5.62 -16.43 -19.98
CA LEU A 52 -5.49 -15.19 -19.21
C LEU A 52 -6.86 -14.59 -18.90
N HIS A 53 -7.80 -14.72 -19.84
CA HIS A 53 -9.16 -14.25 -19.63
C HIS A 53 -9.82 -14.99 -18.46
N GLU A 54 -9.74 -16.33 -18.45
CA GLU A 54 -10.28 -17.14 -17.36
C GLU A 54 -9.61 -16.83 -16.01
N ILE A 55 -8.28 -16.67 -15.99
CA ILE A 55 -7.55 -16.28 -14.76
C ILE A 55 -7.98 -14.88 -14.29
N ALA A 56 -8.12 -13.92 -15.21
CA ALA A 56 -8.55 -12.57 -14.88
C ALA A 56 -9.99 -12.57 -14.33
N LEU A 57 -10.89 -13.34 -14.94
CA LEU A 57 -12.26 -13.51 -14.45
C LEU A 57 -12.28 -14.13 -13.05
N TYR A 58 -11.49 -15.18 -12.80
CA TYR A 58 -11.36 -15.77 -11.47
C TYR A 58 -10.84 -14.76 -10.45
N LEU A 59 -9.78 -14.01 -10.77
CA LEU A 59 -9.24 -12.99 -9.86
C LEU A 59 -10.29 -11.90 -9.56
N VAL A 60 -11.01 -11.41 -10.56
CA VAL A 60 -12.02 -10.37 -10.35
C VAL A 60 -13.20 -10.93 -9.56
N ARG A 61 -13.80 -12.03 -10.02
CA ARG A 61 -15.05 -12.57 -9.48
C ARG A 61 -14.86 -13.25 -8.13
N ASP A 62 -13.83 -14.07 -7.99
CA ASP A 62 -13.63 -14.91 -6.80
C ASP A 62 -12.68 -14.27 -5.78
N CYS A 63 -11.78 -13.35 -6.17
CA CYS A 63 -10.90 -12.68 -5.21
C CYS A 63 -11.34 -11.24 -4.91
N VAL A 64 -11.54 -10.39 -5.92
CA VAL A 64 -11.79 -8.95 -5.72
C VAL A 64 -13.24 -8.65 -5.34
N CYS A 65 -14.22 -9.24 -6.03
CA CYS A 65 -15.64 -9.00 -5.74
C CYS A 65 -16.03 -9.48 -4.34
N GLN A 66 -15.38 -10.53 -3.83
CA GLN A 66 -15.60 -10.99 -2.45
C GLN A 66 -15.17 -9.93 -1.43
N LEU A 67 -14.14 -9.13 -1.72
CA LEU A 67 -13.67 -8.06 -0.81
C LEU A 67 -14.64 -6.88 -0.71
N ALA A 68 -15.33 -6.53 -1.80
CA ALA A 68 -16.21 -5.36 -1.86
C ALA A 68 -17.38 -5.42 -0.85
N GLY A 69 -17.88 -6.62 -0.56
CA GLY A 69 -18.95 -6.83 0.42
C GLY A 69 -18.50 -7.56 1.70
N ALA A 70 -17.22 -7.88 1.84
CA ALA A 70 -16.75 -8.64 2.99
C ALA A 70 -16.48 -7.75 4.20
N SER A 71 -16.92 -8.24 5.35
CA SER A 71 -16.64 -7.68 6.68
C SER A 71 -15.55 -8.49 7.38
N CYS A 72 -14.66 -7.81 8.10
CA CYS A 72 -13.72 -8.46 8.99
C CYS A 72 -14.47 -9.14 10.14
N ARG A 73 -14.23 -10.44 10.39
CA ARG A 73 -14.93 -11.18 11.44
C ARG A 73 -14.44 -10.90 12.87
N LEU A 74 -13.39 -10.10 13.01
CA LEU A 74 -12.83 -9.73 14.32
C LEU A 74 -13.46 -8.44 14.84
N CYS A 75 -13.58 -7.40 14.00
CA CYS A 75 -14.21 -6.12 14.37
C CYS A 75 -15.62 -5.92 13.81
N ASN A 76 -16.08 -6.79 12.90
CA ASN A 76 -17.36 -6.69 12.18
C ASN A 76 -17.52 -5.46 11.26
N GLU A 77 -16.44 -4.75 10.96
CA GLU A 77 -16.44 -3.63 10.02
C GLU A 77 -16.09 -4.08 8.59
N SER A 78 -16.48 -3.28 7.58
CA SER A 78 -16.12 -3.50 6.18
C SER A 78 -14.60 -3.57 5.98
N LEU A 79 -14.14 -4.53 5.19
CA LEU A 79 -12.70 -4.66 4.90
C LEU A 79 -12.18 -3.50 4.07
N LEU A 80 -12.99 -3.02 3.13
CA LEU A 80 -12.70 -1.84 2.33
C LEU A 80 -13.42 -0.62 2.90
N PRO A 81 -12.80 0.56 2.87
CA PRO A 81 -13.47 1.81 3.21
C PRO A 81 -14.58 2.12 2.19
N GLU A 82 -15.65 2.78 2.64
CA GLU A 82 -16.77 3.19 1.78
C GLU A 82 -16.34 4.15 0.67
N THR A 83 -15.35 4.99 0.95
CA THR A 83 -14.73 5.88 -0.02
C THR A 83 -13.45 5.23 -0.56
N PRO A 84 -13.35 4.98 -1.87
CA PRO A 84 -12.11 4.46 -2.44
C PRO A 84 -11.01 5.51 -2.25
N LEU A 85 -10.00 5.16 -1.45
CA LEU A 85 -8.82 5.99 -1.23
C LEU A 85 -8.24 6.39 -2.59
N ARG A 86 -8.13 7.71 -2.84
CA ARG A 86 -7.52 8.23 -4.08
C ARG A 86 -6.13 7.65 -4.24
N SER A 87 -5.96 6.84 -5.27
CA SER A 87 -4.73 6.14 -5.64
C SER A 87 -3.60 7.16 -5.82
N GLY A 88 -2.63 7.17 -4.91
CA GLY A 88 -1.49 8.09 -5.03
C GLY A 88 -0.52 8.07 -3.87
N LYS A 89 -0.97 7.71 -2.67
CA LYS A 89 -0.08 7.49 -1.52
C LYS A 89 -0.12 6.02 -1.16
N ARG A 90 0.75 5.22 -1.78
CA ARG A 90 1.24 4.02 -1.08
C ARG A 90 1.91 4.54 0.19
N PRO A 91 1.49 4.15 1.41
CA PRO A 91 2.32 4.41 2.57
C PRO A 91 3.65 3.70 2.32
N ALA A 92 4.70 4.49 2.15
CA ALA A 92 6.04 4.01 1.93
C ALA A 92 6.48 3.29 3.20
N GLY A 93 6.49 1.96 3.16
CA GLY A 93 7.14 1.15 4.19
C GLY A 93 6.34 1.02 5.48
N ALA A 94 5.74 -0.15 5.66
CA ALA A 94 5.87 -0.83 6.93
C ALA A 94 7.36 -0.86 7.31
N VAL A 95 7.81 -0.04 8.28
CA VAL A 95 8.51 -0.46 9.51
C VAL A 95 8.61 0.71 10.50
N ARG A 96 8.47 0.35 11.79
CA ARG A 96 8.84 1.05 13.04
C ARG A 96 7.78 1.91 13.72
N ALA A 97 7.33 1.37 14.85
CA ALA A 97 6.81 2.13 15.97
C ALA A 97 7.85 3.13 16.50
N ALA A 98 7.38 4.33 16.87
CA ALA A 98 7.92 5.14 17.94
C ALA A 98 6.80 6.00 18.54
N SER A 99 6.85 6.14 19.86
CA SER A 99 5.83 6.64 20.78
C SER A 99 5.56 8.15 20.73
N ALA A 100 4.42 8.50 21.35
CA ALA A 100 4.12 9.71 22.11
C ALA A 100 4.01 11.03 21.33
N ALA A 101 2.77 11.52 21.22
CA ALA A 101 2.30 12.74 21.90
C ALA A 101 0.86 13.02 21.47
N ASP A 102 0.09 13.59 22.39
CA ASP A 102 -1.31 13.97 22.25
C ASP A 102 -1.65 14.63 20.92
N GLY A 103 -2.52 13.96 20.18
CA GLY A 103 -3.08 14.45 18.92
C GLY A 103 -4.27 13.57 18.58
N LYS A 104 -5.39 13.77 19.27
CA LYS A 104 -6.67 13.21 18.83
C LYS A 104 -6.90 13.77 17.43
N PRO A 105 -6.99 12.96 16.36
CA PRO A 105 -7.35 13.49 15.06
C PRO A 105 -8.77 14.06 15.20
N ASP A 106 -8.91 15.34 14.89
CA ASP A 106 -10.20 16.01 14.82
C ASP A 106 -11.12 15.18 13.92
N ARG A 107 -12.35 14.96 14.41
CA ARG A 107 -13.30 13.98 13.86
C ARG A 107 -13.93 14.38 12.51
N ASP A 108 -13.45 15.46 11.88
CA ASP A 108 -14.12 16.08 10.72
C ASP A 108 -13.24 16.26 9.47
N ASP A 109 -12.06 15.62 9.39
CA ASP A 109 -11.16 15.73 8.21
C ASP A 109 -11.25 14.47 7.29
N PRO A 110 -11.91 14.54 6.12
CA PRO A 110 -12.30 13.36 5.33
C PRO A 110 -11.17 12.74 4.47
N ALA A 111 -9.89 13.02 4.76
CA ALA A 111 -8.76 12.60 3.92
C ALA A 111 -7.59 11.96 4.67
N VAL A 112 -7.76 11.57 5.94
CA VAL A 112 -6.73 10.76 6.62
C VAL A 112 -6.83 9.34 6.07
N ALA A 113 -5.91 8.99 5.17
CA ALA A 113 -5.78 7.64 4.63
C ALA A 113 -5.44 6.67 5.75
N VAL A 114 -6.47 6.13 6.40
CA VAL A 114 -6.32 5.04 7.35
C VAL A 114 -5.79 3.84 6.57
N ASP A 115 -4.59 3.40 6.95
CA ASP A 115 -3.94 2.25 6.34
C ASP A 115 -4.74 0.98 6.72
N TYR A 116 -5.73 0.65 5.90
CA TYR A 116 -6.52 -0.57 5.98
C TYR A 116 -5.82 -1.67 5.18
N GLY A 117 -4.60 -2.04 5.57
CA GLY A 117 -4.00 -3.27 5.09
C GLY A 117 -4.99 -4.43 5.27
N ILE A 118 -5.29 -5.15 4.19
CA ILE A 118 -6.11 -6.36 4.24
C ILE A 118 -5.16 -7.54 4.08
N ASP A 119 -5.29 -8.53 4.94
CA ASP A 119 -4.51 -9.75 4.84
C ASP A 119 -5.42 -10.99 4.69
N ARG A 120 -4.89 -12.02 4.05
CA ARG A 120 -5.63 -13.25 3.72
C ARG A 120 -5.01 -14.44 4.42
N LEU A 121 -5.83 -15.19 5.15
CA LEU A 121 -5.43 -16.49 5.67
C LEU A 121 -5.25 -17.50 4.54
N VAL A 122 -4.48 -18.56 4.80
CA VAL A 122 -4.31 -19.66 3.82
C VAL A 122 -5.65 -20.31 3.47
N CYS A 123 -6.61 -20.34 4.40
CA CYS A 123 -7.97 -20.83 4.14
C CYS A 123 -8.82 -19.91 3.25
N GLY A 124 -8.30 -18.75 2.81
CA GLY A 124 -8.97 -17.84 1.88
C GLY A 124 -9.74 -16.69 2.54
N HIS A 125 -9.93 -16.71 3.86
CA HIS A 125 -10.69 -15.66 4.57
C HIS A 125 -9.85 -14.42 4.85
N TYR A 126 -10.50 -13.26 4.74
CA TYR A 126 -9.88 -11.95 4.83
C TYR A 126 -10.15 -11.25 6.17
N TYR A 127 -9.16 -10.50 6.65
CA TYR A 127 -9.20 -9.73 7.88
C TYR A 127 -8.44 -8.42 7.67
N HIS A 128 -8.72 -7.38 8.47
CA HIS A 128 -7.80 -6.24 8.55
C HIS A 128 -6.47 -6.71 9.13
N ASP A 129 -5.36 -6.26 8.56
CA ASP A 129 -3.98 -6.60 8.98
C ASP A 129 -3.78 -6.29 10.46
N LYS A 130 -4.28 -5.14 10.95
CA LYS A 130 -4.24 -4.76 12.37
C LYS A 130 -5.01 -5.74 13.26
N CYS A 131 -6.26 -6.04 12.91
CA CYS A 131 -7.09 -6.97 13.67
C CYS A 131 -6.45 -8.37 13.69
N LEU A 132 -5.94 -8.83 12.55
CA LEU A 132 -5.29 -10.13 12.44
C LEU A 132 -4.00 -10.17 13.27
N ALA A 133 -3.18 -9.13 13.21
CA ALA A 133 -1.93 -9.01 13.95
C ALA A 133 -2.19 -9.05 15.47
N GLU A 134 -3.10 -8.22 15.96
CA GLU A 134 -3.47 -8.18 17.38
C GLU A 134 -4.04 -9.52 17.83
N TRP A 135 -4.96 -10.08 17.03
CA TRP A 135 -5.56 -11.36 17.33
C TRP A 135 -4.49 -12.45 17.43
N MET A 136 -3.57 -12.58 16.45
CA MET A 136 -2.52 -13.60 16.43
C MET A 136 -1.48 -13.45 17.54
N MET A 137 -1.18 -12.22 17.98
CA MET A 137 -0.16 -11.94 19.01
C MET A 137 -0.66 -12.12 20.45
N ASN A 138 -1.98 -12.24 20.65
CA ASN A 138 -2.58 -12.41 21.97
C ASN A 138 -3.01 -13.87 22.19
N PRO A 139 -2.87 -14.43 23.41
CA PRO A 139 -3.37 -15.77 23.72
C PRO A 139 -4.90 -15.81 23.60
N PRO A 140 -5.49 -16.99 23.35
CA PRO A 140 -4.87 -18.31 23.12
C PRO A 140 -4.25 -18.43 21.73
N PHE A 141 -3.12 -19.15 21.56
CA PHE A 141 -2.39 -19.23 20.29
C PHE A 141 -2.83 -20.35 19.34
N ASP A 142 -3.58 -21.35 19.83
CA ASP A 142 -4.25 -22.34 18.99
C ASP A 142 -5.55 -21.77 18.41
N LYS A 143 -5.41 -20.81 17.51
CA LYS A 143 -6.53 -20.06 16.93
C LYS A 143 -7.12 -20.78 15.73
N LYS A 144 -8.44 -20.68 15.60
CA LYS A 144 -9.21 -21.20 14.47
C LYS A 144 -9.83 -20.03 13.70
N CYS A 145 -9.91 -20.17 12.38
CA CYS A 145 -10.57 -19.19 11.54
C CYS A 145 -12.04 -19.03 11.98
N HIS A 146 -12.52 -17.78 12.11
CA HIS A 146 -13.90 -17.50 12.53
C HIS A 146 -14.96 -17.87 11.48
N VAL A 147 -14.56 -18.13 10.23
CA VAL A 147 -15.49 -18.47 9.14
C VAL A 147 -15.55 -19.98 8.88
N CYS A 148 -14.40 -20.66 8.80
CA CYS A 148 -14.33 -22.08 8.46
C CYS A 148 -13.79 -22.99 9.57
N SER A 149 -13.46 -22.43 10.74
CA SER A 149 -12.95 -23.16 11.91
C SER A 149 -11.67 -23.99 11.69
N GLN A 150 -11.00 -23.84 10.55
CA GLN A 150 -9.70 -24.45 10.29
C GLN A 150 -8.60 -23.77 11.12
N PRO A 151 -7.53 -24.51 11.50
CA PRO A 151 -6.39 -23.94 12.21
C PRO A 151 -5.78 -22.80 11.37
N VAL A 152 -5.49 -21.69 12.03
CA VAL A 152 -4.99 -20.50 11.35
C VAL A 152 -3.58 -20.76 10.85
N ARG A 153 -3.40 -20.61 9.54
CA ARG A 153 -2.07 -20.59 8.90
C ARG A 153 -1.92 -19.30 8.13
N HIS A 154 -0.84 -18.59 8.43
CA HIS A 154 -0.52 -17.31 7.82
C HIS A 154 0.97 -17.20 7.56
N HIS A 155 1.35 -16.62 6.42
CA HIS A 155 2.75 -16.51 6.01
C HIS A 155 3.59 -15.66 6.99
N LYS A 156 3.04 -14.55 7.49
CA LYS A 156 3.74 -13.67 8.47
C LYS A 156 3.81 -14.24 9.89
N TYR A 157 2.89 -15.13 10.27
CA TYR A 157 2.68 -15.57 11.67
C TYR A 157 2.80 -17.09 11.83
N SER A 158 3.69 -17.73 11.06
CA SER A 158 3.88 -19.19 11.04
C SER A 158 4.73 -19.74 12.20
N GLU A 159 4.91 -18.96 13.28
CA GLU A 159 5.64 -19.40 14.48
C GLU A 159 4.87 -20.49 15.24
N SER A 160 5.59 -21.39 15.92
CA SER A 160 4.96 -22.39 16.80
C SER A 160 4.29 -21.71 17.99
N ALA A 161 3.18 -22.28 18.48
CA ALA A 161 2.44 -21.77 19.64
C ALA A 161 3.37 -21.51 20.84
N GLU A 162 4.29 -22.44 21.13
CA GLU A 162 5.29 -22.32 22.19
C GLU A 162 6.14 -21.04 22.09
N LYS A 163 6.57 -20.65 20.88
CA LYS A 163 7.36 -19.43 20.68
C LYS A 163 6.52 -18.18 20.90
N LEU A 164 5.27 -18.19 20.46
CA LEU A 164 4.34 -17.09 20.67
C LEU A 164 4.00 -16.93 22.17
N GLU A 165 3.81 -18.05 22.87
CA GLU A 165 3.60 -18.09 24.32
C GLU A 165 4.80 -17.51 25.07
N ALA A 166 6.01 -17.94 24.75
CA ALA A 166 7.23 -17.43 25.36
C ALA A 166 7.41 -15.91 25.13
N ARG A 167 7.14 -15.44 23.89
CA ARG A 167 7.20 -14.00 23.56
C ARG A 167 6.14 -13.21 24.32
N TRP A 168 4.94 -13.75 24.43
CA TRP A 168 3.86 -13.11 25.17
C TRP A 168 4.16 -13.08 26.68
N ALA A 169 4.64 -14.17 27.26
CA ALA A 169 5.05 -14.23 28.67
C ALA A 169 6.11 -13.17 28.99
N LYS A 170 7.13 -13.04 28.13
CA LYS A 170 8.16 -12.00 28.25
C LYS A 170 7.58 -10.59 28.11
N ARG A 171 6.61 -10.38 27.20
CA ARG A 171 5.92 -9.10 27.07
C ARG A 171 5.13 -8.76 28.33
N GLN A 172 4.46 -9.74 28.93
CA GLN A 172 3.70 -9.57 30.17
C GLN A 172 4.60 -9.32 31.37
N GLU A 173 5.76 -9.98 31.46
CA GLU A 173 6.77 -9.71 32.48
C GLU A 173 7.27 -8.27 32.40
N ARG A 174 7.66 -7.80 31.21
CA ARG A 174 8.06 -6.40 31.00
C ARG A 174 6.95 -5.40 31.37
N LEU A 175 5.69 -5.72 31.04
CA LEU A 175 4.57 -4.85 31.40
C LEU A 175 4.40 -4.76 32.93
N ARG A 176 4.58 -5.88 33.66
CA ARG A 176 4.55 -5.89 35.13
C ARG A 176 5.72 -5.11 35.74
N GLU A 177 6.93 -5.28 35.24
CA GLU A 177 8.09 -4.48 35.67
C GLU A 177 7.84 -2.97 35.47
N MET A 178 7.26 -2.59 34.33
CA MET A 178 6.93 -1.19 34.05
C MET A 178 5.86 -0.65 34.99
N ASP A 179 4.83 -1.45 35.30
CA ASP A 179 3.77 -1.10 36.24
C ASP A 179 4.29 -0.94 37.67
N GLU A 180 5.17 -1.84 38.12
CA GLU A 180 5.86 -1.76 39.41
C GLU A 180 6.71 -0.49 39.53
N VAL A 181 7.43 -0.11 38.46
CA VAL A 181 8.19 1.15 38.41
C VAL A 181 7.27 2.36 38.43
N ALA A 182 6.16 2.34 37.68
CA ALA A 182 5.18 3.43 37.68
C ALA A 182 4.57 3.63 39.08
N SER A 183 4.17 2.53 39.73
CA SER A 183 3.67 2.55 41.11
C SER A 183 4.72 3.07 42.10
N LEU A 184 6.00 2.69 41.95
CA LEU A 184 7.09 3.22 42.79
C LEU A 184 7.31 4.72 42.58
N MET A 185 7.14 5.20 41.35
CA MET A 185 7.26 6.62 41.00
C MET A 185 6.01 7.45 41.33
N GLY A 186 4.94 6.82 41.82
CA GLY A 186 3.69 7.50 42.19
C GLY A 186 2.94 8.11 41.00
N LEU A 187 3.09 7.51 39.82
CA LEU A 187 2.37 7.88 38.59
C LEU A 187 1.04 7.14 38.46
#